data_AF-A0A0R3S0J6-F1
#
_entry.id   AF-A0A0R3S0J6-F1
#
_cell.length_a   1.000
_cell.length_b   1.000
_cell.length_c   1.000
_cell.angle_alpha   90.00
_cell.angle_beta   90.00
_cell.angle_gamma   90.00
#
_symmetry.space_group_name_H-M   'P 1'
#
loop_
_entity.id
_entity.type
_entity.pdbx_description
1 polymer ?
#
loop_
_entity_poly.entity_id
_entity_poly.type
_entity_poly.pdbx_seq_one_letter_code
_entity_poly.pdbx_strand_id
1 'polypeptide(L)'
;MISVMCSFSIRHNFSAKFDFKHPFWIGLSKDGEEWKWPDGTKLRYHLWGENEPKAEHSCALADTEENGRHWHTIDCNNSMNYIAGYVCQQ
;
A
#
# COMPACT_ATOMS: atom_id res chain seq x y z
N MET A 1 2.66 -10.10 14.55
CA MET A 1 2.29 -10.90 13.37
C MET A 1 1.18 -10.15 12.67
N ILE A 2 1.49 -9.51 11.54
CA ILE A 2 0.54 -8.68 10.77
C ILE A 2 -0.33 -9.66 9.97
N SER A 3 -1.25 -10.30 10.68
CA SER A 3 -2.22 -11.24 10.12
C SER A 3 -3.34 -10.46 9.46
N VAL A 4 -3.40 -10.58 8.13
CA VAL A 4 -4.62 -10.79 7.34
C VAL A 4 -5.90 -10.17 7.90
N MET A 5 -6.20 -8.96 7.47
CA MET A 5 -7.59 -8.48 7.39
C MET A 5 -8.00 -8.42 5.92
N CYS A 6 -7.90 -9.56 5.25
CA CYS A 6 -8.61 -9.83 4.00
C CYS A 6 -9.46 -11.09 4.19
N SER A 7 -10.43 -11.04 5.11
CA SER A 7 -11.38 -12.14 5.32
C SER A 7 -12.60 -11.70 6.11
N PHE A 8 -13.33 -10.65 5.70
CA PHE A 8 -14.75 -10.53 6.07
C PHE A 8 -15.57 -9.89 4.94
N SER A 9 -16.04 -10.78 4.06
CA SER A 9 -17.37 -10.79 3.44
C SER A 9 -17.82 -9.52 2.71
N ILE A 10 -17.99 -9.67 1.40
CA ILE A 10 -18.87 -8.86 0.56
C ILE A 10 -20.28 -8.91 1.17
N ARG A 11 -20.59 -7.99 2.08
CA ARG A 11 -21.95 -7.61 2.41
C ARG A 11 -22.22 -6.30 1.70
N HIS A 12 -23.02 -6.40 0.64
CA HIS A 12 -23.71 -5.29 0.02
C HIS A 12 -24.22 -4.34 1.12
N ASN A 13 -23.87 -3.05 0.97
CA ASN A 13 -24.25 -1.92 1.83
C ASN A 13 -23.27 -1.48 2.93
N PHE A 14 -21.97 -1.49 2.67
CA PHE A 14 -21.04 -0.61 3.37
C PHE A 14 -20.60 0.50 2.41
N SER A 15 -21.23 1.68 2.48
CA SER A 15 -20.65 2.90 1.92
C SER A 15 -19.49 3.33 2.84
N ALA A 16 -18.45 2.50 2.96
CA ALA A 16 -17.14 3.05 3.26
C ALA A 16 -16.73 3.77 1.99
N LYS A 17 -16.99 5.07 1.94
CA LYS A 17 -16.18 5.93 1.10
C LYS A 17 -14.74 5.65 1.49
N PHE A 18 -14.00 4.97 0.62
CA PHE A 18 -12.55 4.96 0.70
C PHE A 18 -12.16 6.42 0.50
N ASP A 19 -11.89 7.13 1.59
CA ASP A 19 -11.53 8.53 1.54
C ASP A 19 -10.10 8.59 1.00
N PHE A 20 -9.97 8.54 -0.32
CA PHE A 20 -8.72 8.67 -1.07
C PHE A 20 -8.13 10.08 -0.95
N LYS A 21 -8.37 10.79 0.16
CA LYS A 21 -7.77 12.09 0.47
C LYS A 21 -6.45 11.98 1.21
N HIS A 22 -6.14 10.78 1.69
CA HIS A 22 -4.90 10.49 2.38
C HIS A 22 -4.25 9.24 1.77
N PRO A 23 -2.91 9.17 1.75
CA PRO A 23 -2.23 7.98 1.29
C PRO A 23 -2.52 6.80 2.23
N PHE A 24 -2.38 5.61 1.70
CA PHE A 24 -2.64 4.37 2.41
C PHE A 24 -1.56 3.34 2.12
N TRP A 25 -1.28 2.48 3.10
CA TRP A 25 -0.34 1.38 2.94
C TRP A 25 -0.88 0.36 1.95
N ILE A 26 -0.11 0.09 0.91
CA ILE A 26 -0.30 -1.10 0.10
C ILE A 26 0.61 -2.16 0.73
N GLY A 27 0.12 -3.37 0.97
CA GLY A 27 0.88 -4.43 1.66
C GLY A 27 2.18 -4.89 0.97
N LEU A 28 2.66 -4.15 -0.03
CA LEU A 28 3.87 -4.38 -0.77
C LEU A 28 5.11 -4.06 0.08
N SER A 29 6.03 -5.03 0.14
CA SER A 29 7.27 -4.93 0.91
C SER A 29 8.47 -5.33 0.06
N LYS A 30 9.63 -4.81 0.41
CA LYS A 30 10.90 -5.12 -0.24
C LYS A 30 11.61 -6.24 0.51
N ASP A 31 11.92 -7.33 -0.19
CA ASP A 31 12.68 -8.47 0.30
C ASP A 31 14.04 -8.49 -0.44
N GLY A 32 15.07 -7.93 0.21
CA GLY A 32 16.36 -7.67 -0.43
C GLY A 32 16.26 -6.58 -1.50
N GLU A 33 16.26 -6.96 -2.77
CA GLU A 33 16.10 -6.06 -3.93
C GLU A 33 14.78 -6.26 -4.68
N GLU A 34 13.98 -7.28 -4.33
CA GLU A 34 12.72 -7.58 -5.01
C GLU A 34 11.51 -7.12 -4.19
N TRP A 35 10.54 -6.48 -4.86
CA TRP A 35 9.25 -6.14 -4.25
C TRP A 35 8.29 -7.33 -4.30
N LYS A 36 7.71 -7.67 -3.15
CA LYS A 36 6.80 -8.81 -2.97
C LYS A 36 5.53 -8.40 -2.22
N TRP A 37 4.42 -8.94 -2.69
CA TRP A 37 3.14 -8.90 -1.99
C TRP A 37 3.17 -9.86 -0.79
N PRO A 38 2.30 -9.67 0.22
CA PRO A 38 2.30 -10.53 1.40
C PRO A 38 1.93 -11.97 1.07
N ASP A 39 1.26 -12.21 -0.06
CA ASP A 39 0.94 -13.53 -0.60
C ASP A 39 2.15 -14.22 -1.29
N GLY A 40 3.33 -13.60 -1.26
CA GLY A 40 4.55 -14.11 -1.90
C GLY A 40 4.61 -13.89 -3.41
N THR A 41 3.57 -13.29 -4.00
CA THR A 41 3.55 -12.95 -5.43
C THR A 41 4.54 -11.82 -5.73
N LYS A 42 5.38 -12.01 -6.75
CA LYS A 42 6.31 -10.99 -7.22
C LYS A 42 5.56 -9.80 -7.84
N LEU A 43 6.11 -8.59 -7.65
CA LEU A 43 5.58 -7.39 -8.29
C LEU A 43 5.69 -7.48 -9.81
N ARG A 44 4.56 -7.54 -10.53
CA ARG A 44 4.52 -7.54 -12.01
C ARG A 44 4.15 -6.19 -12.61
N TYR A 45 3.37 -5.41 -11.88
CA TYR A 45 2.89 -4.11 -12.29
C TYR A 45 3.08 -3.13 -11.15
N HIS A 46 3.46 -1.91 -11.48
CA HIS A 46 3.68 -0.86 -10.51
C HIS A 46 3.22 0.49 -11.03
N LEU A 47 2.78 1.33 -10.10
CA LEU A 47 2.40 2.72 -10.33
C LEU A 47 3.35 3.68 -9.62
N TRP A 48 4.63 3.33 -9.52
CA TRP A 48 5.63 4.18 -8.87
C TRP A 48 5.56 5.62 -9.39
N GLY A 49 5.59 6.57 -8.47
CA GLY A 49 5.68 7.99 -8.78
C GLY A 49 7.05 8.37 -9.32
N GLU A 50 7.23 9.64 -9.65
CA GLU A 50 8.52 10.16 -10.08
C GLU A 50 9.58 9.97 -8.99
N ASN A 51 10.75 9.43 -9.36
CA ASN A 51 11.87 9.14 -8.46
C ASN A 51 11.63 7.99 -7.46
N GLU A 52 10.66 7.11 -7.72
CA GLU A 52 10.39 5.90 -6.94
C GLU A 52 10.68 4.63 -7.78
N PRO A 53 11.03 3.49 -7.15
CA PRO A 53 11.20 3.27 -5.71
C PRO A 53 12.57 3.73 -5.19
N LYS A 54 12.62 4.27 -3.97
CA LYS A 54 13.89 4.58 -3.29
C LYS A 54 14.52 3.30 -2.74
N ALA A 55 15.84 3.21 -2.87
CA ALA A 55 16.59 2.03 -2.45
C ALA A 55 16.57 1.82 -0.92
N GLU A 56 16.50 2.92 -0.16
CA GLU A 56 16.58 2.95 1.30
C GLU A 56 15.27 2.52 1.99
N HIS A 57 14.15 2.55 1.27
CA HIS A 57 12.84 2.25 1.82
C HIS A 57 12.38 0.83 1.45
N SER A 58 11.63 0.21 2.36
CA SER A 58 11.22 -1.20 2.24
C SER A 58 9.72 -1.44 2.27
N CYS A 59 8.91 -0.38 2.42
CA CYS A 59 7.45 -0.47 2.35
C CYS A 59 6.91 0.56 1.34
N ALA A 60 5.68 0.33 0.87
CA ALA A 60 5.06 1.18 -0.14
C ALA A 60 3.69 1.73 0.30
N LEU A 61 3.46 2.98 -0.05
CA LEU A 61 2.21 3.69 0.08
C LEU A 61 1.62 3.92 -1.31
N ALA A 62 0.31 3.91 -1.41
CA ALA A 62 -0.39 4.46 -2.56
C ALA A 62 -0.95 5.83 -2.19
N ASP A 63 -0.72 6.78 -3.09
CA ASP A 63 -1.18 8.15 -2.99
C ASP A 63 -2.62 8.30 -3.44
N THR A 64 -3.14 9.49 -3.18
CA THR A 64 -4.52 9.89 -3.44
C THR A 64 -4.81 10.04 -4.93
N GLU A 65 -6.09 10.12 -5.28
CA GLU A 65 -6.50 10.44 -6.65
C GLU A 65 -6.02 11.83 -7.09
N GLU A 66 -5.95 12.79 -6.15
CA GLU A 66 -5.43 14.14 -6.38
C GLU A 66 -3.95 14.13 -6.79
N ASN A 67 -3.16 13.22 -6.22
CA ASN A 67 -1.74 13.03 -6.54
C ASN A 67 -1.50 12.05 -7.70
N GLY A 68 -2.54 11.70 -8.46
CA GLY A 68 -2.42 10.87 -9.66
C GLY A 68 -2.35 9.36 -9.41
N ARG A 69 -2.71 8.88 -8.20
CA ARG A 69 -2.72 7.44 -7.83
C ARG A 69 -1.36 6.76 -7.99
N HIS A 70 -0.29 7.47 -7.70
CA HIS A 70 1.07 6.93 -7.74
C HIS A 70 1.42 6.17 -6.45
N TRP A 71 2.47 5.36 -6.50
CA TRP A 71 3.02 4.66 -5.33
C TRP A 71 4.32 5.30 -4.90
N HIS A 72 4.53 5.39 -3.59
CA HIS A 72 5.71 5.97 -2.97
C HIS A 72 6.30 4.99 -1.99
N THR A 73 7.63 4.99 -1.87
CA THR A 73 8.32 4.16 -0.89
C THR A 73 8.58 4.93 0.40
N ILE A 74 8.51 4.23 1.51
CA ILE A 74 8.69 4.79 2.84
C ILE A 74 9.26 3.73 3.79
N ASP A 75 9.89 4.19 4.86
CA ASP A 75 10.31 3.33 5.96
C ASP A 75 9.10 2.68 6.63
N CYS A 76 9.12 1.36 6.71
CA CYS A 76 8.07 0.57 7.35
C CYS A 76 7.84 0.95 8.83
N ASN A 77 8.83 1.56 9.47
CA ASN A 77 8.78 1.99 10.86
C ASN A 77 8.31 3.45 11.03
N ASN A 78 8.01 4.16 9.93
CA ASN A 78 7.55 5.54 9.99
C ASN A 78 6.06 5.57 10.33
N SER A 79 5.73 5.96 11.57
CA SER A 79 4.35 6.25 11.98
C SER A 79 3.95 7.65 11.56
N MET A 80 3.50 7.79 10.32
CA MET A 80 2.91 9.03 9.84
C MET A 80 1.43 9.12 10.25
N ASN A 81 1.08 10.18 10.98
CA ASN A 81 -0.27 10.43 11.48
C ASN A 81 -1.33 10.72 10.40
N TYR A 82 -0.91 10.85 9.13
CA TYR A 82 -1.80 11.19 8.01
C TYR A 82 -2.07 10.01 7.07
N ILE A 83 -1.59 8.80 7.38
CA ILE A 83 -1.88 7.61 6.58
C ILE A 83 -3.27 7.08 6.96
N ALA A 84 -4.17 6.94 5.98
CA ALA A 84 -5.58 6.59 6.22
C ALA A 84 -5.82 5.13 6.60
N GLY A 85 -4.90 4.22 6.30
CA GLY A 85 -5.05 2.81 6.66
C GLY A 85 -4.22 1.86 5.79
N TYR A 86 -4.62 0.59 5.77
CA TYR A 86 -3.96 -0.50 5.06
C TYR A 86 -4.92 -1.11 4.01
N VAL A 87 -4.41 -1.37 2.81
CA VAL A 87 -5.11 -2.09 1.75
C VAL A 87 -4.45 -3.44 1.54
N CYS A 88 -5.26 -4.50 1.62
CA CYS A 88 -4.87 -5.86 1.26
C CYS A 88 -5.23 -6.14 -0.21
N GLN A 89 -4.42 -6.96 -0.87
CA GLN A 89 -4.78 -7.55 -2.16
C GLN A 89 -5.92 -8.58 -1.94
N GLN A 90 -6.86 -8.67 -2.89
CA GLN A 90 -7.92 -9.69 -2.92
C GLN A 90 -7.43 -10.97 -3.60
#